data_AF-A0A8T3SEL0-F1
#
_entry.id   AF-A0A8T3SEL0-F1
#
_cell.length_a   1.000
_cell.length_b   1.000
_cell.length_c   1.000
_cell.angle_alpha   90.00
_cell.angle_beta   90.00
_cell.angle_gamma   90.00
#
_symmetry.space_group_name_H-M   'P 1'
#
loop_
_entity.id
_entity.type
_entity.pdbx_description
1 polymer ?
#
loop_
_entity_poly.entity_id
_entity_poly.type
_entity_poly.pdbx_seq_one_letter_code
_entity_poly.pdbx_strand_id
1 'polypeptide(L)'
;MVSLKKKFLGGLFAISLCGIATASQDEINNNTWVTKALKLQREIDLNTPLNQATFIGTHNSYNSQAYQIPMVRYIDPNQYLSLSGQLEQGVRSLELDAHWAPNQYLRKDILLCHGQNNHFGCSVFDVPFVDGLKEIRQWLQSNPDEIVLLYIERHVDGHDERLGELLENILGQYIFGSHQIDELKDNDQCVALPTHITKADILKAHKQLLIVTKNCDFKKGSHVNHIVFTGIGNINHAPYSFIDSTITDFNHYPDCSKTSLFGDDPLHTSLWRIYEDRTKHGGILRPQKKVSPEAMRELVQCGINWPTLDLLNFYDERLEAAIWSWAKNNPEEGKGQCAALSNEGIFNHDCTQKLDGVACLNPATRLIEVVPLQATWAQSLTACRTLSPRASVGMPINGAEMHDLKIALQKSQLKSIWLNYALNQKGKWQAFKQGSSHG
;
A
#
# COMPACT_ATOMS: atom_id res chain seq x y z
N MET A 1 27.47 -24.70 -73.38
CA MET A 1 26.14 -25.14 -72.96
C MET A 1 26.25 -26.53 -72.37
N VAL A 2 26.12 -26.68 -71.04
CA VAL A 2 25.44 -27.75 -70.28
C VAL A 2 25.68 -27.38 -68.81
N SER A 3 24.62 -27.14 -68.03
CA SER A 3 24.62 -27.53 -66.62
C SER A 3 23.19 -27.67 -66.11
N LEU A 4 22.96 -28.81 -65.48
CA LEU A 4 21.69 -29.35 -65.04
C LEU A 4 21.10 -28.61 -63.83
N LYS A 5 19.78 -28.46 -63.83
CA LYS A 5 18.96 -28.05 -62.68
C LYS A 5 19.00 -29.13 -61.58
N LYS A 6 19.30 -28.74 -60.33
CA LYS A 6 19.06 -29.56 -59.12
C LYS A 6 17.82 -29.07 -58.37
N LYS A 7 17.04 -30.06 -57.93
CA LYS A 7 15.78 -29.99 -57.18
C LYS A 7 15.97 -29.33 -55.81
N PHE A 8 15.05 -28.46 -55.41
CA PHE A 8 14.85 -28.05 -54.02
C PHE A 8 13.78 -28.95 -53.39
N LEU A 9 14.14 -29.66 -52.33
CA LEU A 9 13.24 -30.43 -51.48
C LEU A 9 12.67 -29.49 -50.41
N GLY A 10 11.35 -29.51 -50.22
CA GLY A 10 10.64 -28.68 -49.26
C GLY A 10 10.91 -29.08 -47.80
N GLY A 11 11.04 -28.06 -46.96
CA GLY A 11 10.85 -28.17 -45.52
C GLY A 11 9.81 -27.13 -45.10
N LEU A 12 8.60 -27.59 -44.77
CA LEU A 12 7.62 -26.78 -44.05
C LEU A 12 8.16 -26.55 -42.63
N PHE A 13 8.61 -25.33 -42.35
CA PHE A 13 8.78 -24.86 -40.97
C PHE A 13 7.38 -24.64 -40.39
N ALA A 14 6.93 -25.55 -39.53
CA ALA A 14 5.82 -25.29 -38.63
C ALA A 14 6.27 -24.25 -37.61
N ILE A 15 5.88 -22.99 -37.84
CA ILE A 15 5.99 -21.94 -36.85
C ILE A 15 4.97 -22.28 -35.76
N SER A 16 5.45 -22.86 -34.66
CA SER A 16 4.67 -22.96 -33.43
C SER A 16 4.43 -21.53 -32.93
N LEU A 17 3.25 -20.98 -33.22
CA LEU A 17 2.77 -19.77 -32.55
C LEU A 17 2.59 -20.13 -31.08
N CYS A 18 3.58 -19.72 -30.29
CA CYS A 18 3.46 -19.66 -28.84
C CYS A 18 2.25 -18.77 -28.54
N GLY A 19 1.20 -19.36 -27.97
CA GLY A 19 -0.02 -18.65 -27.62
C GLY A 19 0.28 -17.59 -26.57
N ILE A 20 0.37 -16.34 -26.98
CA ILE A 20 0.25 -15.22 -26.04
C ILE A 20 -1.21 -15.27 -25.58
N ALA A 21 -1.45 -15.71 -24.35
CA ALA A 21 -2.75 -15.59 -23.73
C ALA A 21 -3.10 -14.11 -23.67
N THR A 22 -4.01 -13.67 -24.55
CA THR A 22 -4.59 -12.33 -24.48
C THR A 22 -5.60 -12.33 -23.34
N ALA A 23 -5.47 -11.40 -22.40
CA ALA A 23 -6.47 -11.21 -21.34
C ALA A 23 -7.85 -10.98 -21.95
N SER A 24 -8.87 -11.55 -21.32
CA SER A 24 -10.27 -11.34 -21.68
C SER A 24 -10.69 -9.90 -21.43
N GLN A 25 -11.75 -9.46 -22.12
CA GLN A 25 -12.31 -8.12 -21.90
C GLN A 25 -12.79 -7.93 -20.45
N ASP A 26 -13.29 -8.98 -19.82
CA ASP A 26 -13.73 -8.95 -18.43
C ASP A 26 -12.55 -8.77 -17.46
N GLU A 27 -11.41 -9.42 -17.70
CA GLU A 27 -10.18 -9.20 -16.92
C GLU A 27 -9.65 -7.77 -17.08
N ILE A 28 -9.66 -7.23 -18.29
CA ILE A 28 -9.24 -5.84 -18.56
C ILE A 28 -10.17 -4.84 -17.86
N ASN A 29 -11.49 -5.05 -17.98
CA ASN A 29 -12.49 -4.20 -17.33
C ASN A 29 -12.37 -4.27 -15.81
N ASN A 30 -12.18 -5.47 -15.25
CA ASN A 30 -11.99 -5.67 -13.82
C ASN A 30 -10.72 -4.98 -13.32
N ASN A 31 -9.61 -5.12 -14.03
CA ASN A 31 -8.35 -4.46 -13.64
C ASN A 31 -8.46 -2.93 -13.68
N THR A 32 -9.16 -2.41 -14.70
CA THR A 32 -9.46 -0.97 -14.81
C THR A 32 -10.28 -0.49 -13.62
N TRP A 33 -11.29 -1.26 -13.21
CA TRP A 33 -12.08 -1.00 -12.01
C TRP A 33 -11.22 -1.02 -10.74
N VAL A 34 -10.44 -2.08 -10.51
CA VAL A 34 -9.61 -2.24 -9.31
C VAL A 34 -8.63 -1.09 -9.16
N THR A 35 -7.94 -0.71 -10.23
CA THR A 35 -7.00 0.40 -10.24
C THR A 35 -7.68 1.73 -9.84
N LYS A 36 -8.87 1.99 -10.40
CA LYS A 36 -9.67 3.19 -10.08
C LYS A 36 -10.14 3.17 -8.62
N ALA A 37 -10.65 2.04 -8.14
CA ALA A 37 -11.17 1.88 -6.80
C ALA A 37 -10.08 2.04 -5.73
N LEU A 38 -8.90 1.44 -5.94
CA LEU A 38 -7.75 1.63 -5.06
C LEU A 38 -7.30 3.09 -5.01
N LYS A 39 -7.34 3.82 -6.14
CA LYS A 39 -7.06 5.27 -6.16
C LYS A 39 -8.07 6.05 -5.33
N LEU A 40 -9.37 5.82 -5.54
CA LEU A 40 -10.43 6.48 -4.77
C LEU A 40 -10.35 6.15 -3.27
N GLN A 41 -9.93 4.94 -2.92
CA GLN A 41 -9.69 4.54 -1.54
C GLN A 41 -8.56 5.34 -0.88
N ARG A 42 -7.46 5.58 -1.61
CA ARG A 42 -6.34 6.41 -1.14
C ARG A 42 -6.73 7.88 -0.96
N GLU A 43 -7.73 8.37 -1.70
CA GLU A 43 -8.27 9.73 -1.48
C GLU A 43 -9.00 9.85 -0.13
N ILE A 44 -9.64 8.75 0.34
CA ILE A 44 -10.34 8.73 1.63
C ILE A 44 -9.34 8.80 2.79
N ASP A 45 -8.26 8.02 2.73
CA ASP A 45 -7.27 7.95 3.81
C ASP A 45 -6.16 9.02 3.72
N LEU A 46 -6.29 9.99 2.81
CA LEU A 46 -5.26 11.01 2.56
C LEU A 46 -4.95 11.88 3.78
N ASN A 47 -5.98 12.24 4.56
CA ASN A 47 -5.84 13.09 5.76
C ASN A 47 -5.85 12.26 7.05
N THR A 48 -5.73 10.94 6.93
CA THR A 48 -5.73 10.01 8.05
C THR A 48 -4.29 9.86 8.57
N PRO A 49 -4.08 9.78 9.89
CA PRO A 49 -2.79 9.41 10.47
C PRO A 49 -2.22 8.14 9.82
N LEU A 50 -0.91 8.10 9.55
CA LEU A 50 -0.32 7.00 8.77
C LEU A 50 -0.55 5.62 9.38
N ASN A 51 -0.60 5.51 10.72
CA ASN A 51 -0.94 4.28 11.43
C ASN A 51 -2.39 3.80 11.20
N GLN A 52 -3.22 4.57 10.51
CA GLN A 52 -4.58 4.19 10.12
C GLN A 52 -4.79 4.20 8.60
N ALA A 53 -3.81 4.69 7.82
CA ALA A 53 -3.86 4.70 6.37
C ALA A 53 -3.30 3.40 5.79
N THR A 54 -3.86 2.92 4.68
CA THR A 54 -3.45 1.65 4.07
C THR A 54 -2.27 1.85 3.12
N PHE A 55 -1.28 0.96 3.24
CA PHE A 55 -0.15 0.75 2.33
C PHE A 55 -0.13 -0.72 1.89
N ILE A 56 -0.86 -1.05 0.82
CA ILE A 56 -0.69 -2.36 0.19
C ILE A 56 0.72 -2.38 -0.40
N GLY A 57 1.51 -3.40 -0.10
CA GLY A 57 2.88 -3.53 -0.58
C GLY A 57 3.21 -4.89 -1.18
N THR A 58 4.48 -5.08 -1.47
CA THR A 58 5.04 -6.33 -1.96
C THR A 58 6.27 -6.69 -1.13
N HIS A 59 6.44 -7.98 -0.83
CA HIS A 59 7.59 -8.47 -0.09
C HIS A 59 8.76 -8.73 -1.06
N ASN A 60 9.96 -8.31 -0.66
CA ASN A 60 11.19 -8.34 -1.46
C ASN A 60 10.97 -7.90 -2.91
N SER A 61 10.39 -6.70 -3.07
CA SER A 61 9.85 -6.20 -4.34
C SER A 61 10.82 -6.28 -5.52
N TYR A 62 12.12 -6.15 -5.26
CA TYR A 62 13.17 -6.22 -6.27
C TYR A 62 13.50 -7.64 -6.74
N ASN A 63 13.25 -8.69 -5.93
CA ASN A 63 13.52 -10.08 -6.29
C ASN A 63 12.45 -10.53 -7.27
N SER A 64 12.58 -10.10 -8.52
CA SER A 64 11.51 -10.16 -9.52
C SER A 64 11.93 -10.87 -10.79
N GLN A 65 10.97 -11.61 -11.37
CA GLN A 65 11.09 -12.23 -12.68
C GLN A 65 11.40 -11.20 -13.78
N ALA A 66 10.94 -9.96 -13.63
CA ALA A 66 11.23 -8.87 -14.57
C ALA A 66 12.73 -8.56 -14.70
N TYR A 67 13.50 -8.88 -13.65
CA TYR A 67 14.95 -8.75 -13.66
C TYR A 67 15.63 -10.12 -13.71
N GLN A 68 14.96 -11.24 -13.91
CA GLN A 68 15.63 -12.54 -13.85
C GLN A 68 16.70 -12.70 -14.94
N ILE A 69 17.84 -13.31 -14.59
CA ILE A 69 18.76 -13.90 -15.57
C ILE A 69 18.75 -15.40 -15.30
N PRO A 70 18.39 -16.23 -16.30
CA PRO A 70 18.28 -17.68 -16.11
C PRO A 70 19.49 -18.25 -15.38
N MET A 71 19.21 -18.97 -14.29
CA MET A 71 20.18 -19.70 -13.46
C MET A 71 21.20 -18.88 -12.66
N VAL A 72 21.24 -17.54 -12.78
CA VAL A 72 22.30 -16.74 -12.11
C VAL A 72 21.80 -15.49 -11.36
N ARG A 73 20.56 -15.07 -11.58
CA ARG A 73 19.94 -13.95 -10.86
C ARG A 73 18.47 -14.22 -10.62
N TYR A 74 18.02 -14.08 -9.37
CA TYR A 74 16.61 -14.23 -8.96
C TYR A 74 15.97 -15.52 -9.50
N ILE A 75 16.62 -16.66 -9.24
CA ILE A 75 16.19 -17.99 -9.72
C ILE A 75 14.83 -18.40 -9.13
N ASP A 76 14.50 -17.84 -7.97
CA ASP A 76 13.28 -18.06 -7.21
C ASP A 76 12.70 -16.68 -6.83
N PRO A 77 12.07 -15.98 -7.79
CA PRO A 77 11.67 -14.60 -7.58
C PRO A 77 10.44 -14.50 -6.67
N ASN A 78 10.44 -13.52 -5.76
CA ASN A 78 9.26 -13.14 -4.99
C ASN A 78 8.19 -12.49 -5.85
N GLN A 79 8.55 -11.79 -6.94
CA GLN A 79 7.60 -11.02 -7.75
C GLN A 79 7.66 -11.38 -9.24
N TYR A 80 6.54 -11.20 -9.96
CA TYR A 80 6.56 -11.28 -11.43
C TYR A 80 6.86 -9.94 -12.09
N LEU A 81 6.40 -8.85 -11.49
CA LEU A 81 6.43 -7.51 -12.06
C LEU A 81 7.68 -6.73 -11.59
N SER A 82 8.15 -5.79 -12.41
CA SER A 82 9.18 -4.82 -12.02
C SER A 82 8.67 -3.91 -10.88
N LEU A 83 9.55 -3.15 -10.22
CA LEU A 83 9.18 -2.20 -9.16
C LEU A 83 8.11 -1.21 -9.64
N SER A 84 8.32 -0.63 -10.82
CA SER A 84 7.34 0.23 -11.49
C SER A 84 6.06 -0.53 -11.84
N GLY A 85 6.16 -1.74 -12.38
CA GLY A 85 5.00 -2.56 -12.71
C GLY A 85 4.12 -2.89 -11.49
N GLN A 86 4.74 -3.13 -10.32
CA GLN A 86 4.03 -3.32 -9.06
C GLN A 86 3.27 -2.05 -8.66
N LEU A 87 3.93 -0.89 -8.70
CA LEU A 87 3.29 0.41 -8.40
C LEU A 87 2.14 0.73 -9.37
N GLU A 88 2.26 0.38 -10.65
CA GLU A 88 1.19 0.53 -11.64
C GLU A 88 -0.05 -0.34 -11.31
N GLN A 89 0.13 -1.48 -10.63
CA GLN A 89 -1.02 -2.28 -10.16
C GLN A 89 -1.72 -1.68 -8.93
N GLY A 90 -1.19 -0.61 -8.35
CA GLY A 90 -1.83 0.12 -7.25
C GLY A 90 -1.25 -0.17 -5.86
N VAL A 91 -0.22 -1.00 -5.74
CA VAL A 91 0.54 -1.10 -4.47
C VAL A 91 1.27 0.22 -4.23
N ARG A 92 1.43 0.60 -2.97
CA ARG A 92 2.07 1.86 -2.54
C ARG A 92 3.14 1.63 -1.47
N SER A 93 3.60 0.40 -1.34
CA SER A 93 4.80 0.08 -0.58
C SER A 93 5.68 -0.91 -1.34
N LEU A 94 6.99 -0.68 -1.27
CA LEU A 94 8.02 -1.53 -1.86
C LEU A 94 9.05 -1.88 -0.78
N GLU A 95 9.69 -3.03 -0.93
CA GLU A 95 10.77 -3.51 -0.07
C GLU A 95 12.02 -3.78 -0.90
N LEU A 96 13.16 -3.26 -0.43
CA LEU A 96 14.48 -3.43 -1.05
C LEU A 96 15.49 -3.96 -0.03
N ASP A 97 16.11 -5.10 -0.32
CA ASP A 97 17.16 -5.66 0.53
C ASP A 97 18.51 -5.18 0.02
N ALA A 98 19.11 -4.26 0.76
CA ALA A 98 20.36 -3.61 0.42
C ALA A 98 21.54 -4.36 1.04
N HIS A 99 22.31 -5.08 0.22
CA HIS A 99 23.53 -5.79 0.66
C HIS A 99 24.81 -5.14 0.14
N TRP A 100 25.82 -5.03 1.01
CA TRP A 100 27.18 -4.67 0.61
C TRP A 100 27.91 -5.87 -0.02
N ALA A 101 27.81 -6.02 -1.34
CA ALA A 101 28.21 -7.24 -2.05
C ALA A 101 29.05 -6.93 -3.31
N PRO A 102 29.91 -7.86 -3.77
CA PRO A 102 30.65 -7.69 -5.02
C PRO A 102 29.71 -7.75 -6.22
N ASN A 103 29.85 -6.80 -7.16
CA ASN A 103 29.15 -6.81 -8.44
C ASN A 103 29.91 -7.62 -9.51
N GLN A 104 29.39 -7.64 -10.75
CA GLN A 104 29.96 -8.37 -11.89
C GLN A 104 31.41 -7.98 -12.26
N TYR A 105 31.89 -6.83 -11.76
CA TYR A 105 33.26 -6.35 -11.92
C TYR A 105 34.14 -6.65 -10.69
N LEU A 106 33.65 -7.46 -9.76
CA LEU A 106 34.29 -7.82 -8.48
C LEU A 106 34.58 -6.61 -7.57
N ARG A 107 33.86 -5.49 -7.78
CA ARG A 107 33.90 -4.32 -6.89
C ARG A 107 32.70 -4.38 -5.96
N LYS A 108 32.91 -4.12 -4.67
CA LYS A 108 31.80 -4.02 -3.72
C LYS A 108 31.05 -2.71 -3.92
N ASP A 109 29.73 -2.79 -3.95
CA ASP A 109 28.79 -1.67 -3.82
C ASP A 109 27.51 -2.22 -3.18
N ILE A 110 26.47 -1.39 -3.06
CA ILE A 110 25.15 -1.84 -2.59
C ILE A 110 24.38 -2.50 -3.74
N LEU A 111 24.01 -3.77 -3.55
CA LEU A 111 23.21 -4.57 -4.48
C LEU A 111 21.86 -4.93 -3.85
N LEU A 112 20.87 -5.15 -4.71
CA LEU A 112 19.56 -5.68 -4.38
C LEU A 112 19.63 -7.20 -4.37
N CYS A 113 19.80 -7.78 -3.17
CA CYS A 113 20.18 -9.19 -3.01
C CYS A 113 19.21 -9.92 -2.09
N HIS A 114 18.68 -11.05 -2.56
CA HIS A 114 17.81 -11.93 -1.78
C HIS A 114 18.64 -12.96 -0.99
N GLY A 115 19.58 -12.45 -0.21
CA GLY A 115 20.55 -13.20 0.57
C GLY A 115 20.29 -13.09 2.06
N GLN A 116 20.96 -13.92 2.84
CA GLN A 116 20.93 -13.81 4.30
C GLN A 116 21.73 -12.59 4.77
N ASN A 117 21.55 -12.18 6.02
CA ASN A 117 22.22 -11.00 6.61
C ASN A 117 23.76 -11.03 6.51
N ASN A 118 24.37 -12.20 6.34
CA ASN A 118 25.81 -12.37 6.11
C ASN A 118 26.20 -12.36 4.62
N HIS A 119 25.30 -11.87 3.75
CA HIS A 119 25.37 -11.82 2.28
C HIS A 119 25.44 -13.19 1.60
N PHE A 120 25.25 -14.30 2.33
CA PHE A 120 25.17 -15.61 1.71
C PHE A 120 23.91 -15.69 0.84
N GLY A 121 24.09 -15.98 -0.45
CA GLY A 121 23.03 -15.96 -1.46
C GLY A 121 23.10 -14.76 -2.41
N CYS A 122 23.92 -13.73 -2.11
CA CYS A 122 24.14 -12.65 -3.05
C CYS A 122 24.92 -13.12 -4.28
N SER A 123 24.48 -12.63 -5.43
CA SER A 123 25.08 -12.89 -6.73
C SER A 123 25.80 -11.65 -7.24
N VAL A 124 26.94 -11.84 -7.91
CA VAL A 124 27.62 -10.74 -8.61
C VAL A 124 26.77 -10.13 -9.73
N PHE A 125 25.73 -10.84 -10.17
CA PHE A 125 24.80 -10.37 -11.19
C PHE A 125 23.59 -9.62 -10.62
N ASP A 126 23.40 -9.62 -9.30
CA ASP A 126 22.27 -8.94 -8.64
C ASP A 126 22.19 -7.48 -9.07
N VAL A 127 20.94 -6.97 -9.11
CA VAL A 127 20.68 -5.62 -9.62
C VAL A 127 21.38 -4.61 -8.71
N PRO A 128 22.17 -3.68 -9.26
CA PRO A 128 22.71 -2.58 -8.48
C PRO A 128 21.61 -1.77 -7.81
N PHE A 129 21.76 -1.44 -6.52
CA PHE A 129 20.76 -0.67 -5.77
C PHE A 129 20.39 0.63 -6.48
N VAL A 130 21.39 1.29 -7.07
CA VAL A 130 21.25 2.51 -7.87
C VAL A 130 20.22 2.39 -9.01
N ASP A 131 20.08 1.22 -9.63
CA ASP A 131 19.17 1.02 -10.77
C ASP A 131 17.73 0.85 -10.29
N GLY A 132 17.51 0.18 -9.15
CA GLY A 132 16.21 0.15 -8.49
C GLY A 132 15.73 1.56 -8.09
N LEU A 133 16.62 2.38 -7.53
CA LEU A 133 16.28 3.77 -7.18
C LEU A 133 15.92 4.62 -8.41
N LYS A 134 16.63 4.45 -9.54
CA LYS A 134 16.31 5.16 -10.78
C LYS A 134 14.92 4.78 -11.32
N GLU A 135 14.55 3.50 -11.22
CA GLU A 135 13.23 3.03 -11.63
C GLU A 135 12.13 3.65 -10.77
N ILE A 136 12.28 3.63 -9.44
CA ILE A 136 11.36 4.29 -8.51
C ILE A 136 11.27 5.78 -8.82
N ARG A 137 12.40 6.45 -9.04
CA ARG A 137 12.43 7.88 -9.42
C ARG A 137 11.60 8.16 -10.67
N GLN A 138 11.77 7.37 -11.72
CA GLN A 138 11.03 7.54 -12.98
C GLN A 138 9.53 7.38 -12.77
N TRP A 139 9.11 6.44 -11.92
CA TRP A 139 7.71 6.29 -11.57
C TRP A 139 7.17 7.49 -10.79
N LEU A 140 7.89 7.95 -9.76
CA LEU A 140 7.50 9.13 -8.95
C LEU A 140 7.38 10.39 -9.81
N GLN A 141 8.30 10.59 -10.77
CA GLN A 141 8.24 11.68 -11.75
C GLN A 141 6.94 11.70 -12.56
N SER A 142 6.42 10.52 -12.90
CA SER A 142 5.21 10.37 -13.71
C SER A 142 3.93 10.41 -12.88
N ASN A 143 4.04 10.34 -11.55
CA ASN A 143 2.93 10.18 -10.62
C ASN A 143 3.03 11.18 -9.43
N PRO A 144 3.00 12.51 -9.67
CA PRO A 144 3.31 13.52 -8.66
C PRO A 144 2.36 13.56 -7.45
N ASP A 145 1.14 13.03 -7.60
CA ASP A 145 0.11 12.99 -6.55
C ASP A 145 0.14 11.68 -5.73
N GLU A 146 1.07 10.76 -6.02
CA GLU A 146 1.16 9.46 -5.37
C GLU A 146 2.30 9.41 -4.35
N ILE A 147 2.09 8.62 -3.30
CA ILE A 147 3.03 8.46 -2.18
C ILE A 147 3.43 6.99 -2.07
N VAL A 148 4.72 6.74 -1.86
CA VAL A 148 5.28 5.40 -1.70
C VAL A 148 5.94 5.27 -0.33
N LEU A 149 5.67 4.17 0.36
CA LEU A 149 6.41 3.71 1.54
C LEU A 149 7.48 2.70 1.11
N LEU A 150 8.74 3.12 1.13
CA LEU A 150 9.88 2.27 0.83
C LEU A 150 10.47 1.69 2.11
N TYR A 151 10.34 0.38 2.31
CA TYR A 151 11.09 -0.33 3.32
C TYR A 151 12.44 -0.77 2.75
N ILE A 152 13.52 -0.46 3.46
CA ILE A 152 14.85 -0.95 3.13
C ILE A 152 15.28 -1.94 4.22
N GLU A 153 15.40 -3.21 3.87
CA GLU A 153 16.10 -4.18 4.71
C GLU A 153 17.61 -4.02 4.49
N ARG A 154 18.35 -3.82 5.57
CA ARG A 154 19.63 -3.13 5.50
C ARG A 154 20.78 -3.99 5.99
N HIS A 155 21.53 -4.52 5.03
CA HIS A 155 22.72 -5.36 5.24
C HIS A 155 23.94 -4.70 4.58
N VAL A 156 24.19 -3.44 4.95
CA VAL A 156 25.21 -2.58 4.31
C VAL A 156 26.57 -2.56 5.03
N ASP A 157 26.77 -3.38 6.06
CA ASP A 157 28.06 -3.55 6.75
C ASP A 157 28.77 -2.25 7.15
N GLY A 158 28.02 -1.29 7.70
CA GLY A 158 28.57 0.00 8.14
C GLY A 158 28.76 1.05 7.04
N HIS A 159 28.31 0.76 5.80
CA HIS A 159 28.31 1.66 4.63
C HIS A 159 27.00 2.47 4.52
N ASP A 160 26.45 2.85 5.67
CA ASP A 160 25.23 3.64 5.84
C ASP A 160 25.30 4.98 5.10
N GLU A 161 26.44 5.65 5.13
CA GLU A 161 26.68 6.89 4.38
C GLU A 161 26.56 6.67 2.87
N ARG A 162 27.12 5.56 2.36
CA ARG A 162 26.97 5.21 0.94
C ARG A 162 25.50 4.99 0.57
N LEU A 163 24.73 4.37 1.46
CA LEU A 163 23.28 4.23 1.26
C LEU A 163 22.60 5.60 1.22
N GLY A 164 22.87 6.46 2.20
CA GLY A 164 22.34 7.82 2.28
C GLY A 164 22.66 8.63 1.02
N GLU A 165 23.92 8.64 0.58
CA GLU A 165 24.36 9.30 -0.65
C GLU A 165 23.56 8.83 -1.88
N LEU A 166 23.35 7.53 -2.04
CA LEU A 166 22.60 7.00 -3.19
C LEU A 166 21.12 7.43 -3.14
N LEU A 167 20.52 7.40 -1.96
CA LEU A 167 19.14 7.83 -1.74
C LEU A 167 18.96 9.32 -2.00
N GLU A 168 19.81 10.18 -1.44
CA GLU A 168 19.72 11.63 -1.64
C GLU A 168 19.96 12.03 -3.09
N ASN A 169 21.03 11.51 -3.70
CA ASN A 169 21.41 11.89 -5.07
C ASN A 169 20.36 11.51 -6.12
N ILE A 170 19.57 10.46 -5.87
CA ILE A 170 18.61 9.95 -6.84
C ILE A 170 17.18 10.32 -6.47
N LEU A 171 16.82 10.23 -5.19
CA LEU A 171 15.46 10.37 -4.70
C LEU A 171 15.26 11.58 -3.78
N GLY A 172 16.30 12.33 -3.41
CA GLY A 172 16.24 13.39 -2.38
C GLY A 172 15.11 14.41 -2.55
N GLN A 173 14.78 14.79 -3.79
CA GLN A 173 13.67 15.72 -4.03
C GLN A 173 12.30 15.15 -3.65
N TYR A 174 12.14 13.82 -3.67
CA TYR A 174 10.91 13.10 -3.31
C TYR A 174 10.84 12.70 -1.84
N ILE A 175 11.97 12.59 -1.15
CA ILE A 175 12.04 12.07 0.23
C ILE A 175 11.40 13.06 1.20
N PHE A 176 10.43 12.55 1.97
CA PHE A 176 9.94 13.14 3.20
C PHE A 176 10.68 12.49 4.37
N GLY A 177 11.57 13.25 5.00
CA GLY A 177 12.39 12.83 6.13
C GLY A 177 12.06 13.60 7.40
N SER A 178 12.84 13.39 8.46
CA SER A 178 12.62 13.99 9.77
C SER A 178 12.76 15.51 9.76
N HIS A 179 13.59 16.06 8.87
CA HIS A 179 13.79 17.49 8.72
C HIS A 179 12.57 18.26 8.19
N GLN A 180 11.58 17.59 7.61
CA GLN A 180 10.29 18.18 7.25
C GLN A 180 9.31 18.27 8.43
N ILE A 181 9.64 17.66 9.57
CA ILE A 181 8.76 17.55 10.74
C ILE A 181 9.25 18.53 11.80
N ASP A 182 8.40 19.47 12.22
CA ASP A 182 8.80 20.61 13.05
C ASP A 182 9.45 20.21 14.38
N GLU A 183 8.95 19.15 15.02
CA GLU A 183 9.50 18.64 16.28
C GLU A 183 10.73 17.75 16.12
N LEU A 184 11.06 17.32 14.90
CA LEU A 184 12.22 16.47 14.60
C LEU A 184 13.31 17.17 13.78
N LYS A 185 13.08 18.40 13.32
CA LYS A 185 13.97 19.06 12.35
C LYS A 185 15.40 19.30 12.79
N ASP A 186 15.60 19.48 14.10
CA ASP A 186 16.92 19.69 14.72
C ASP A 186 17.50 18.39 15.30
N ASN A 187 16.86 17.24 15.05
CA ASN A 187 17.30 15.94 15.57
C ASN A 187 18.29 15.27 14.60
N ASP A 188 19.51 15.01 15.08
CA ASP A 188 20.60 14.33 14.36
C ASP A 188 20.73 12.83 14.71
N GLN A 189 19.73 12.28 15.41
CA GLN A 189 19.64 10.90 15.85
C GLN A 189 18.58 10.13 15.08
N CYS A 190 18.58 8.82 15.28
CA CYS A 190 17.57 7.88 14.83
C CYS A 190 16.17 8.26 15.34
N VAL A 191 15.19 8.31 14.44
CA VAL A 191 13.80 8.64 14.80
C VAL A 191 12.84 7.69 14.11
N ALA A 192 11.82 7.25 14.85
CA ALA A 192 10.69 6.54 14.27
C ALA A 192 9.76 7.54 13.56
N LEU A 193 9.04 7.07 12.54
CA LEU A 193 8.03 7.86 11.86
C LEU A 193 6.88 8.21 12.82
N PRO A 194 6.60 9.50 13.08
CA PRO A 194 5.53 9.88 14.00
C PRO A 194 4.15 9.47 13.49
N THR A 195 3.26 9.09 14.42
CA THR A 195 1.94 8.53 14.10
C THR A 195 0.98 9.53 13.47
N HIS A 196 1.11 10.81 13.84
CA HIS A 196 0.16 11.85 13.44
C HIS A 196 0.41 12.42 12.04
N ILE A 197 1.54 12.07 11.41
CA ILE A 197 1.81 12.46 10.02
C ILE A 197 0.72 11.85 9.14
N THR A 198 0.32 12.58 8.10
CA THR A 198 -0.65 12.12 7.10
C THR A 198 -0.04 12.09 5.71
N LYS A 199 -0.68 11.36 4.79
CA LYS A 199 -0.34 11.41 3.36
C LYS A 199 -0.46 12.84 2.80
N ALA A 200 -1.43 13.62 3.28
CA ALA A 200 -1.61 15.02 2.92
C ALA A 200 -0.43 15.91 3.34
N ASP A 201 0.16 15.70 4.51
CA ASP A 201 1.32 16.48 4.98
C ASP A 201 2.54 16.27 4.09
N ILE A 202 2.74 15.03 3.63
CA ILE A 202 3.82 14.65 2.71
C ILE A 202 3.67 15.37 1.37
N LEU A 203 2.47 15.33 0.77
CA LEU A 203 2.20 16.04 -0.49
C LEU A 203 2.29 17.57 -0.31
N LYS A 204 1.85 18.10 0.83
CA LYS A 204 1.97 19.53 1.16
C LYS A 204 3.42 19.99 1.25
N ALA A 205 4.33 19.11 1.68
CA ALA A 205 5.77 19.33 1.65
C ALA A 205 6.38 19.12 0.24
N HIS A 206 5.56 18.88 -0.79
CA HIS A 206 5.98 18.53 -2.16
C HIS A 206 6.86 17.28 -2.21
N LYS A 207 6.59 16.32 -1.32
CA LYS A 207 7.29 15.04 -1.23
C LYS A 207 6.35 13.89 -1.60
N GLN A 208 6.92 12.73 -1.88
CA GLN A 208 6.21 11.54 -2.35
C GLN A 208 6.75 10.24 -1.76
N LEU A 209 7.86 10.26 -1.02
CA LEU A 209 8.55 9.04 -0.60
C LEU A 209 8.82 9.08 0.90
N LEU A 210 8.30 8.09 1.62
CA LEU A 210 8.71 7.75 2.97
C LEU A 210 9.69 6.59 2.89
N ILE A 211 10.79 6.66 3.63
CA ILE A 211 11.74 5.56 3.72
C ILE A 211 11.79 5.09 5.16
N VAL A 212 11.60 3.79 5.38
CA VAL A 212 11.67 3.16 6.70
C VAL A 212 12.71 2.05 6.70
N THR A 213 13.38 1.86 7.83
CA THR A 213 14.30 0.73 8.09
C THR A 213 14.05 0.16 9.47
N LYS A 214 14.47 -1.10 9.67
CA LYS A 214 14.77 -1.61 11.00
C LYS A 214 16.20 -1.24 11.36
N ASN A 215 16.45 -1.05 12.64
CA ASN A 215 17.71 -0.59 13.20
C ASN A 215 18.15 0.78 12.63
N CYS A 216 19.30 1.30 13.09
CA CYS A 216 19.79 2.62 12.72
C CYS A 216 21.31 2.67 12.58
N ASP A 217 21.84 3.69 11.90
CA ASP A 217 23.22 4.13 12.08
C ASP A 217 23.35 4.99 13.34
N PHE A 218 23.96 4.45 14.39
CA PHE A 218 24.18 5.18 15.65
C PHE A 218 25.39 6.14 15.60
N LYS A 219 26.06 6.29 14.45
CA LYS A 219 27.09 7.31 14.29
C LYS A 219 26.46 8.70 14.36
N LYS A 220 27.01 9.53 15.26
CA LYS A 220 26.57 10.91 15.42
C LYS A 220 26.76 11.69 14.11
N GLY A 221 25.71 12.38 13.67
CA GLY A 221 25.73 13.19 12.44
C GLY A 221 25.61 12.38 11.15
N SER A 222 25.18 11.12 11.23
CA SER A 222 24.93 10.30 10.04
C SER A 222 23.81 10.90 9.19
N HIS A 223 24.12 11.22 7.93
CA HIS A 223 23.19 11.95 7.07
C HIS A 223 21.94 11.14 6.74
N VAL A 224 22.08 9.80 6.67
CA VAL A 224 20.96 8.89 6.38
C VAL A 224 19.83 8.99 7.41
N ASN A 225 20.14 9.38 8.65
CA ASN A 225 19.15 9.48 9.73
C ASN A 225 18.14 10.63 9.53
N HIS A 226 18.44 11.60 8.65
CA HIS A 226 17.52 12.70 8.33
C HIS A 226 16.53 12.37 7.21
N ILE A 227 16.81 11.33 6.43
CA ILE A 227 16.06 10.95 5.23
C ILE A 227 15.39 9.58 5.36
N VAL A 228 15.69 8.83 6.43
CA VAL A 228 15.13 7.52 6.73
C VAL A 228 14.59 7.51 8.16
N PHE A 229 13.41 6.92 8.34
CA PHE A 229 12.84 6.66 9.66
C PHE A 229 13.20 5.24 10.13
N THR A 230 13.72 5.14 11.34
CA THR A 230 14.13 3.86 11.94
C THR A 230 13.01 3.39 12.87
N GLY A 231 12.11 2.57 12.34
CA GLY A 231 10.87 2.19 13.02
C GLY A 231 9.67 3.08 12.71
N ILE A 232 8.48 2.61 13.13
CA ILE A 232 7.20 3.20 12.73
C ILE A 232 6.27 3.28 13.93
N GLY A 233 5.77 4.49 14.21
CA GLY A 233 4.84 4.74 15.29
C GLY A 233 5.48 4.77 16.68
N ASN A 234 4.67 4.48 17.70
CA ASN A 234 5.03 4.71 19.11
C ASN A 234 5.55 3.47 19.85
N ILE A 235 5.98 2.41 19.15
CA ILE A 235 6.48 1.20 19.80
C ILE A 235 7.90 1.40 20.37
N ASN A 236 8.24 0.60 21.39
CA ASN A 236 9.52 0.70 22.11
C ASN A 236 10.73 0.64 21.15
N HIS A 237 11.61 1.64 21.27
CA HIS A 237 12.67 1.97 20.30
C HIS A 237 13.93 1.07 20.35
N ALA A 238 13.92 -0.07 21.07
CA ALA A 238 15.15 -0.79 21.39
C ALA A 238 15.08 -2.30 21.08
N PRO A 239 15.78 -2.79 20.02
CA PRO A 239 16.31 -1.99 18.90
C PRO A 239 15.17 -1.39 18.06
N TYR A 240 15.41 -0.25 17.38
CA TYR A 240 14.41 0.37 16.50
C TYR A 240 13.87 -0.66 15.52
N SER A 241 12.56 -0.88 15.56
CA SER A 241 11.86 -1.86 14.73
C SER A 241 10.45 -1.36 14.43
N PHE A 242 9.69 -2.17 13.71
CA PHE A 242 8.24 -2.06 13.55
C PHE A 242 7.62 -3.44 13.72
N ILE A 243 6.30 -3.51 13.92
CA ILE A 243 5.61 -4.78 14.10
C ILE A 243 5.36 -5.40 12.72
N ASP A 244 6.02 -6.52 12.46
CA ASP A 244 5.78 -7.34 11.29
C ASP A 244 5.72 -8.83 11.60
N SER A 245 4.93 -9.56 10.81
CA SER A 245 4.81 -11.02 10.94
C SER A 245 4.34 -11.65 9.64
N THR A 246 4.49 -12.97 9.54
CA THR A 246 3.95 -13.72 8.41
C THR A 246 2.44 -13.90 8.56
N ILE A 247 1.74 -14.05 7.44
CA ILE A 247 0.31 -14.41 7.43
C ILE A 247 0.03 -15.75 8.14
N THR A 248 1.04 -16.59 8.33
CA THR A 248 0.90 -17.86 9.06
C THR A 248 0.49 -17.64 10.50
N ASP A 249 1.09 -16.63 11.13
CA ASP A 249 0.95 -16.33 12.56
C ASP A 249 -0.24 -15.40 12.87
N PHE A 250 -0.90 -14.90 11.82
CA PHE A 250 -2.09 -14.06 11.94
C PHE A 250 -3.31 -14.87 12.37
N ASN A 251 -4.04 -14.32 13.34
CA ASN A 251 -5.29 -14.83 13.89
C ASN A 251 -6.46 -14.00 13.37
N HIS A 252 -7.51 -14.69 12.93
CA HIS A 252 -8.69 -14.09 12.33
C HIS A 252 -9.51 -13.25 13.33
N TYR A 253 -10.49 -12.51 12.81
CA TYR A 253 -11.52 -11.84 13.60
C TYR A 253 -12.21 -12.84 14.57
N PRO A 254 -12.58 -12.45 15.81
CA PRO A 254 -12.62 -11.08 16.35
C PRO A 254 -11.33 -10.57 17.01
N ASP A 255 -10.36 -11.44 17.28
CA ASP A 255 -9.12 -11.01 17.93
C ASP A 255 -8.25 -10.17 17.00
N CYS A 256 -8.18 -10.53 15.71
CA CYS A 256 -7.35 -9.84 14.73
C CYS A 256 -5.87 -9.76 15.16
N SER A 257 -5.39 -10.82 15.82
CA SER A 257 -4.07 -10.89 16.46
C SER A 257 -3.76 -9.82 17.51
N LYS A 258 -4.75 -9.07 18.01
CA LYS A 258 -4.52 -8.00 19.00
C LYS A 258 -3.96 -8.54 20.31
N THR A 259 -4.37 -9.73 20.75
CA THR A 259 -3.84 -10.36 21.97
C THR A 259 -2.56 -11.18 21.73
N SER A 260 -2.19 -11.41 20.48
CA SER A 260 -1.03 -12.21 20.09
C SER A 260 0.07 -11.34 19.48
N LEU A 261 0.02 -11.09 18.16
CA LEU A 261 1.06 -10.34 17.44
C LEU A 261 1.14 -8.87 17.85
N PHE A 262 0.00 -8.24 18.19
CA PHE A 262 -0.09 -6.80 18.43
C PHE A 262 -0.32 -6.44 19.89
N GLY A 263 0.00 -7.37 20.82
CA GLY A 263 -0.23 -7.17 22.26
C GLY A 263 0.49 -5.96 22.85
N ASP A 264 1.63 -5.59 22.29
CA ASP A 264 2.44 -4.44 22.71
C ASP A 264 1.99 -3.11 22.07
N ASP A 265 1.02 -3.14 21.15
CA ASP A 265 0.45 -1.96 20.50
C ASP A 265 -1.10 -2.03 20.44
N PRO A 266 -1.81 -2.21 21.56
CA PRO A 266 -3.25 -2.47 21.55
C PRO A 266 -4.11 -1.32 20.99
N LEU A 267 -3.51 -0.12 20.87
CA LEU A 267 -4.15 1.09 20.34
C LEU A 267 -3.85 1.32 18.85
N HIS A 268 -3.16 0.39 18.18
CA HIS A 268 -2.77 0.48 16.77
C HIS A 268 -2.06 1.80 16.46
N THR A 269 -1.05 2.13 17.25
CA THR A 269 -0.23 3.35 17.13
C THR A 269 0.97 3.14 16.21
N SER A 270 1.08 2.01 15.51
CA SER A 270 2.12 1.73 14.52
C SER A 270 1.52 1.20 13.21
N LEU A 271 2.35 1.11 12.17
CA LEU A 271 2.00 0.29 11.01
C LEU A 271 2.19 -1.18 11.38
N TRP A 272 1.18 -1.99 11.10
CA TRP A 272 1.19 -3.44 11.27
C TRP A 272 1.39 -4.10 9.92
N ARG A 273 2.56 -4.68 9.73
CA ARG A 273 2.90 -5.39 8.51
C ARG A 273 2.57 -6.86 8.62
N ILE A 274 1.80 -7.37 7.66
CA ILE A 274 1.61 -8.81 7.48
C ILE A 274 2.10 -9.17 6.08
N TYR A 275 3.09 -10.05 6.01
CA TYR A 275 3.71 -10.45 4.77
C TYR A 275 3.54 -11.95 4.50
N GLU A 276 3.74 -12.35 3.25
CA GLU A 276 3.89 -13.75 2.89
C GLU A 276 5.23 -13.97 2.21
N ASP A 277 5.82 -15.14 2.40
CA ASP A 277 6.99 -15.60 1.66
C ASP A 277 6.62 -16.87 0.87
N ARG A 278 6.64 -16.74 -0.46
CA ARG A 278 6.31 -17.82 -1.41
C ARG A 278 7.52 -18.34 -2.17
N THR A 279 8.73 -17.93 -1.81
CA THR A 279 9.94 -18.52 -2.38
C THR A 279 9.99 -20.02 -2.08
N LYS A 280 10.47 -20.84 -3.02
CA LYS A 280 10.70 -22.27 -2.80
C LYS A 280 11.70 -22.52 -1.69
N HIS A 281 12.72 -21.67 -1.55
CA HIS A 281 13.70 -21.82 -0.47
C HIS A 281 13.07 -21.59 0.91
N GLY A 282 12.24 -20.55 1.06
CA GLY A 282 11.44 -20.32 2.27
C GLY A 282 10.39 -21.40 2.50
N GLY A 283 9.60 -21.73 1.48
CA GLY A 283 8.44 -22.62 1.57
C GLY A 283 8.74 -24.12 1.76
N ILE A 284 9.92 -24.61 1.35
CA ILE A 284 10.33 -26.00 1.60
C ILE A 284 10.85 -26.17 3.03
N LEU A 285 11.57 -25.17 3.56
CA LEU A 285 12.14 -25.23 4.91
C LEU A 285 11.13 -24.81 5.99
N ARG A 286 10.19 -23.92 5.65
CA ARG A 286 9.12 -23.42 6.52
C ARG A 286 7.85 -23.15 5.69
N PRO A 287 6.94 -24.13 5.54
CA PRO A 287 5.69 -23.92 4.80
C PRO A 287 4.90 -22.78 5.42
N GLN A 288 4.63 -21.72 4.66
CA GLN A 288 3.84 -20.58 5.11
C GLN A 288 2.44 -20.59 4.52
N LYS A 289 1.48 -20.02 5.26
CA LYS A 289 0.18 -19.66 4.69
C LYS A 289 0.40 -18.63 3.56
N LYS A 290 -0.56 -18.60 2.65
CA LYS A 290 -0.60 -17.67 1.53
C LYS A 290 -1.69 -16.64 1.79
N VAL A 291 -1.43 -15.39 1.47
CA VAL A 291 -2.48 -14.36 1.37
C VAL A 291 -3.33 -14.70 0.15
N SER A 292 -4.49 -15.33 0.37
CA SER A 292 -5.56 -15.47 -0.63
C SER A 292 -6.43 -14.20 -0.67
N PRO A 293 -7.36 -14.06 -1.63
CA PRO A 293 -8.34 -12.98 -1.60
C PRO A 293 -9.18 -12.97 -0.30
N GLU A 294 -9.51 -14.13 0.25
CA GLU A 294 -10.22 -14.26 1.53
C GLU A 294 -9.36 -13.74 2.68
N ALA A 295 -8.11 -14.17 2.77
CA ALA A 295 -7.18 -13.69 3.79
C ALA A 295 -6.96 -12.18 3.67
N MET A 296 -6.86 -11.63 2.45
CA MET A 296 -6.75 -10.18 2.26
C MET A 296 -7.97 -9.42 2.80
N ARG A 297 -9.20 -9.90 2.53
CA ARG A 297 -10.42 -9.30 3.11
C ARG A 297 -10.37 -9.31 4.64
N GLU A 298 -9.85 -10.37 5.23
CA GLU A 298 -9.69 -10.48 6.68
C GLU A 298 -8.60 -9.56 7.25
N LEU A 299 -7.48 -9.40 6.56
CA LEU A 299 -6.45 -8.42 6.97
C LEU A 299 -7.04 -7.01 6.96
N VAL A 300 -7.74 -6.65 5.89
CA VAL A 300 -8.37 -5.33 5.74
C VAL A 300 -9.47 -5.07 6.77
N GLN A 301 -10.35 -6.05 7.04
CA GLN A 301 -11.39 -5.89 8.06
C GLN A 301 -10.81 -5.80 9.48
N CYS A 302 -9.64 -6.40 9.71
CA CYS A 302 -8.93 -6.35 10.98
C CYS A 302 -8.09 -5.06 11.14
N GLY A 303 -8.08 -4.19 10.14
CA GLY A 303 -7.34 -2.94 10.17
C GLY A 303 -5.85 -3.09 9.92
N ILE A 304 -5.39 -4.25 9.43
CA ILE A 304 -4.00 -4.41 8.98
C ILE A 304 -3.75 -3.41 7.86
N ASN A 305 -2.87 -2.46 8.13
CA ASN A 305 -2.64 -1.29 7.29
C ASN A 305 -1.42 -1.45 6.38
N TRP A 306 -0.59 -2.50 6.56
CA TRP A 306 0.55 -2.78 5.69
C TRP A 306 0.63 -4.24 5.23
N PRO A 307 -0.36 -4.78 4.51
CA PRO A 307 -0.27 -6.11 3.92
C PRO A 307 0.73 -6.11 2.75
N THR A 308 1.70 -7.03 2.73
CA THR A 308 2.70 -7.12 1.66
C THR A 308 2.67 -8.49 0.96
N LEU A 309 2.50 -8.46 -0.35
CA LEU A 309 2.22 -9.63 -1.19
C LEU A 309 3.46 -10.21 -1.86
N ASP A 310 3.44 -11.51 -2.14
CA ASP A 310 4.32 -12.19 -3.07
C ASP A 310 3.58 -12.58 -4.36
N LEU A 311 4.34 -12.70 -5.45
CA LEU A 311 3.93 -13.14 -6.78
C LEU A 311 2.83 -12.26 -7.37
N LEU A 312 2.93 -10.94 -7.16
CA LEU A 312 1.98 -9.98 -7.71
C LEU A 312 1.97 -10.07 -9.24
N ASN A 313 0.77 -10.09 -9.81
CA ASN A 313 0.55 -10.13 -11.26
C ASN A 313 -0.46 -9.06 -11.71
N PHE A 314 -0.70 -8.94 -13.01
CA PHE A 314 -1.54 -7.88 -13.59
C PHE A 314 -3.04 -7.99 -13.27
N TYR A 315 -3.54 -9.14 -12.85
CA TYR A 315 -4.97 -9.39 -12.60
C TYR A 315 -5.16 -10.00 -11.21
N ASP A 316 -4.39 -9.51 -10.25
CA ASP A 316 -4.33 -10.10 -8.92
C ASP A 316 -5.59 -9.81 -8.11
N GLU A 317 -6.44 -10.82 -7.93
CA GLU A 317 -7.70 -10.73 -7.19
C GLU A 317 -7.54 -10.26 -5.74
N ARG A 318 -6.33 -10.35 -5.18
CA ARG A 318 -6.04 -9.85 -3.82
C ARG A 318 -6.10 -8.32 -3.79
N LEU A 319 -5.81 -7.64 -4.89
CA LEU A 319 -5.97 -6.19 -4.98
C LEU A 319 -7.44 -5.79 -4.97
N GLU A 320 -8.32 -6.56 -5.63
CA GLU A 320 -9.78 -6.37 -5.53
C GLU A 320 -10.27 -6.63 -4.11
N ALA A 321 -9.78 -7.70 -3.47
CA ALA A 321 -10.09 -8.03 -2.08
C ALA A 321 -9.62 -6.98 -1.06
N ALA A 322 -8.62 -6.17 -1.41
CA ALA A 322 -8.12 -5.09 -0.57
C ALA A 322 -8.97 -3.80 -0.64
N ILE A 323 -9.96 -3.74 -1.54
CA ILE A 323 -10.90 -2.64 -1.64
C ILE A 323 -11.93 -2.78 -0.52
N TRP A 324 -11.87 -1.89 0.47
CA TRP A 324 -12.87 -1.77 1.52
C TRP A 324 -13.92 -0.69 1.24
N SER A 325 -13.61 0.25 0.34
CA SER A 325 -14.38 1.48 0.17
C SER A 325 -15.58 1.34 -0.79
N TRP A 326 -15.34 1.49 -2.09
CA TRP A 326 -16.39 1.62 -3.10
C TRP A 326 -16.96 0.27 -3.53
N ALA A 327 -18.29 0.24 -3.72
CA ALA A 327 -18.97 -0.87 -4.37
C ALA A 327 -18.46 -1.02 -5.81
N LYS A 328 -18.50 -2.24 -6.35
CA LYS A 328 -18.02 -2.52 -7.70
C LYS A 328 -18.64 -1.55 -8.73
N ASN A 329 -17.80 -1.01 -9.59
CA ASN A 329 -18.14 -0.03 -10.64
C ASN A 329 -18.65 1.35 -10.15
N ASN A 330 -18.53 1.68 -8.86
CA ASN A 330 -18.89 3.00 -8.32
C ASN A 330 -17.68 3.90 -8.04
N PRO A 331 -17.80 5.23 -8.17
CA PRO A 331 -18.99 6.00 -8.53
C PRO A 331 -19.32 5.90 -10.03
N GLU A 332 -20.62 5.84 -10.32
CA GLU A 332 -21.21 5.84 -11.66
C GLU A 332 -21.47 7.26 -12.16
N GLU A 333 -21.23 7.51 -13.45
CA GLU A 333 -21.51 8.81 -14.05
C GLU A 333 -23.01 9.13 -14.04
N GLY A 334 -23.38 10.37 -13.69
CA GLY A 334 -24.77 10.83 -13.69
C GLY A 334 -25.65 10.28 -12.55
N LYS A 335 -25.12 9.46 -11.62
CA LYS A 335 -25.87 8.92 -10.47
C LYS A 335 -25.87 9.81 -9.23
N GLY A 336 -25.36 11.03 -9.35
CA GLY A 336 -25.32 12.01 -8.27
C GLY A 336 -23.93 12.20 -7.67
N GLN A 337 -23.84 13.06 -6.67
CA GLN A 337 -22.59 13.64 -6.18
C GLN A 337 -22.35 13.38 -4.69
N CYS A 338 -23.26 12.70 -4.00
CA CYS A 338 -23.13 12.40 -2.57
C CYS A 338 -22.92 10.91 -2.34
N ALA A 339 -22.00 10.56 -1.45
CA ALA A 339 -21.69 9.17 -1.16
C ALA A 339 -22.66 8.59 -0.14
N ALA A 340 -23.13 7.38 -0.45
CA ALA A 340 -23.94 6.56 0.43
C ALA A 340 -23.29 5.18 0.59
N LEU A 341 -23.61 4.50 1.68
CA LEU A 341 -23.16 3.14 1.96
C LEU A 341 -24.32 2.17 1.85
N SER A 342 -24.13 1.06 1.12
CA SER A 342 -24.95 -0.15 1.19
C SER A 342 -24.12 -1.33 1.72
N ASN A 343 -24.71 -2.53 1.74
CA ASN A 343 -23.97 -3.75 2.11
C ASN A 343 -22.82 -4.06 1.13
N GLU A 344 -22.98 -3.68 -0.14
CA GLU A 344 -22.01 -3.90 -1.20
C GLU A 344 -20.81 -2.96 -1.10
N GLY A 345 -21.01 -1.72 -0.63
CA GLY A 345 -19.95 -0.72 -0.48
C GLY A 345 -20.45 0.70 -0.71
N ILE A 346 -19.53 1.64 -0.89
CA ILE A 346 -19.87 3.04 -1.18
C ILE A 346 -20.39 3.16 -2.62
N PHE A 347 -21.48 3.88 -2.80
CA PHE A 347 -22.02 4.27 -4.10
C PHE A 347 -22.36 5.77 -4.12
N ASN A 348 -22.42 6.38 -5.31
CA ASN A 348 -22.86 7.76 -5.42
C ASN A 348 -24.36 7.86 -5.67
N HIS A 349 -24.97 8.88 -5.07
CA HIS A 349 -26.42 9.09 -5.10
C HIS A 349 -26.76 10.59 -5.23
N ASP A 350 -27.98 10.86 -5.67
CA ASP A 350 -28.55 12.21 -5.74
C ASP A 350 -28.72 12.76 -4.31
N CYS A 351 -27.98 13.84 -4.02
CA CYS A 351 -27.93 14.50 -2.72
C CYS A 351 -29.29 14.98 -2.20
N THR A 352 -30.26 15.19 -3.11
CA THR A 352 -31.60 15.70 -2.79
C THR A 352 -32.58 14.59 -2.40
N GLN A 353 -32.26 13.34 -2.69
CA GLN A 353 -33.09 12.19 -2.30
C GLN A 353 -32.91 11.88 -0.81
N LYS A 354 -33.91 11.23 -0.22
CA LYS A 354 -33.82 10.74 1.16
C LYS A 354 -33.30 9.30 1.16
N LEU A 355 -32.38 9.01 2.07
CA LEU A 355 -31.97 7.64 2.41
C LEU A 355 -32.49 7.23 3.78
N ASP A 356 -32.31 5.97 4.15
CA ASP A 356 -32.90 5.37 5.36
C ASP A 356 -32.25 5.86 6.66
N GLY A 357 -31.01 6.33 6.59
CA GLY A 357 -30.27 6.81 7.75
C GLY A 357 -28.98 7.53 7.40
N VAL A 358 -28.17 7.77 8.43
CA VAL A 358 -26.93 8.53 8.36
C VAL A 358 -25.87 7.88 9.23
N ALA A 359 -24.65 7.76 8.72
CA ALA A 359 -23.48 7.40 9.52
C ALA A 359 -23.04 8.63 10.33
N CYS A 360 -22.96 8.50 11.65
CA CYS A 360 -22.71 9.61 12.56
C CYS A 360 -21.52 9.31 13.47
N LEU A 361 -20.47 10.12 13.38
CA LEU A 361 -19.33 10.07 14.29
C LEU A 361 -19.74 10.65 15.65
N ASN A 362 -19.70 9.81 16.67
CA ASN A 362 -19.95 10.19 18.05
C ASN A 362 -18.64 10.67 18.70
N PRO A 363 -18.54 11.94 19.14
CA PRO A 363 -17.30 12.48 19.70
C PRO A 363 -16.95 11.90 21.07
N ALA A 364 -17.91 11.31 21.79
CA ALA A 364 -17.68 10.72 23.10
C ALA A 364 -17.02 9.34 23.00
N THR A 365 -17.51 8.50 22.08
CA THR A 365 -17.01 7.13 21.88
C THR A 365 -15.95 7.05 20.78
N ARG A 366 -15.86 8.06 19.91
CA ARG A 366 -15.07 8.08 18.67
C ARG A 366 -15.48 7.03 17.64
N LEU A 367 -16.68 6.44 17.80
CA LEU A 367 -17.21 5.45 16.88
C LEU A 367 -18.17 6.09 15.87
N ILE A 368 -18.28 5.48 14.69
CA ILE A 368 -19.30 5.81 13.70
C ILE A 368 -20.52 4.94 13.99
N GLU A 369 -21.64 5.58 14.34
CA GLU A 369 -22.89 4.94 14.68
C GLU A 369 -23.93 5.16 13.57
N VAL A 370 -24.85 4.22 13.39
CA VAL A 370 -25.93 4.33 12.41
C VAL A 370 -27.14 4.99 13.07
N VAL A 371 -27.54 6.15 12.56
CA VAL A 371 -28.74 6.86 12.99
C VAL A 371 -29.87 6.58 12.00
N PRO A 372 -30.94 5.84 12.38
CA PRO A 372 -32.04 5.45 11.49
C PRO A 372 -33.05 6.60 11.32
N LEU A 373 -32.59 7.73 10.77
CA LEU A 373 -33.42 8.88 10.49
C LEU A 373 -33.36 9.20 8.99
N GLN A 374 -34.52 9.12 8.34
CA GLN A 374 -34.63 9.47 6.93
C GLN A 374 -34.30 10.94 6.68
N ALA A 375 -33.27 11.16 5.87
CA ALA A 375 -32.72 12.49 5.63
C ALA A 375 -32.18 12.61 4.20
N THR A 376 -32.23 13.81 3.64
CA THR A 376 -31.38 14.19 2.50
C THR A 376 -29.94 14.40 2.97
N TRP A 377 -28.98 14.44 2.05
CA TRP A 377 -27.57 14.64 2.43
C TRP A 377 -27.35 15.96 3.19
N ALA A 378 -28.04 17.03 2.76
CA ALA A 378 -27.99 18.34 3.45
C ALA A 378 -28.58 18.30 4.88
N GLN A 379 -29.44 17.33 5.18
CA GLN A 379 -30.06 17.14 6.49
C GLN A 379 -29.25 16.19 7.40
N SER A 380 -28.21 15.51 6.88
CA SER A 380 -27.45 14.50 7.61
C SER A 380 -26.81 15.02 8.90
N LEU A 381 -26.32 16.26 8.92
CA LEU A 381 -25.77 16.84 10.15
C LEU A 381 -26.84 17.02 11.23
N THR A 382 -28.03 17.48 10.87
CA THR A 382 -29.15 17.61 11.80
C THR A 382 -29.58 16.24 12.31
N ALA A 383 -29.56 15.21 11.46
CA ALA A 383 -29.83 13.84 11.87
C ALA A 383 -28.82 13.35 12.92
N CYS A 384 -27.51 13.56 12.68
CA CYS A 384 -26.48 13.19 13.65
C CYS A 384 -26.58 13.97 14.97
N ARG A 385 -27.07 15.22 14.95
CA ARG A 385 -27.25 16.01 16.17
C ARG A 385 -28.32 15.46 17.12
N THR A 386 -29.15 14.50 16.67
CA THR A 386 -30.07 13.77 17.56
C THR A 386 -29.33 12.81 18.50
N LEU A 387 -28.15 12.32 18.10
CA LEU A 387 -27.28 11.49 18.92
C LEU A 387 -26.54 12.32 19.98
N SER A 388 -25.99 13.47 19.59
CA SER A 388 -25.31 14.41 20.48
C SER A 388 -25.15 15.78 19.80
N PRO A 389 -25.18 16.92 20.52
CA PRO A 389 -24.96 18.24 19.93
C PRO A 389 -23.61 18.40 19.20
N ARG A 390 -22.61 17.60 19.58
CA ARG A 390 -21.27 17.59 18.96
C ARG A 390 -21.07 16.44 17.95
N ALA A 391 -22.08 15.60 17.74
CA ALA A 391 -22.02 14.56 16.72
C ALA A 391 -21.99 15.16 15.31
N SER A 392 -21.36 14.43 14.42
CA SER A 392 -20.98 14.90 13.09
C SER A 392 -21.24 13.77 12.09
N VAL A 393 -21.42 14.08 10.81
CA VAL A 393 -21.56 13.02 9.79
C VAL A 393 -20.23 12.27 9.67
N GLY A 394 -20.28 10.94 9.75
CA GLY A 394 -19.12 10.06 9.76
C GLY A 394 -18.70 9.59 8.37
N MET A 395 -17.41 9.28 8.24
CA MET A 395 -16.81 8.63 7.08
C MET A 395 -15.77 7.64 7.59
N PRO A 396 -15.91 6.33 7.31
CA PRO A 396 -14.88 5.36 7.69
C PRO A 396 -13.58 5.67 6.94
N ILE A 397 -12.47 5.66 7.66
CA ILE A 397 -11.15 6.01 7.12
C ILE A 397 -10.28 4.80 6.76
N ASN A 398 -10.70 3.59 7.13
CA ASN A 398 -10.01 2.35 6.84
C ASN A 398 -10.98 1.15 6.78
N GLY A 399 -10.44 -0.02 6.46
CA GLY A 399 -11.22 -1.26 6.34
C GLY A 399 -11.87 -1.73 7.64
N ALA A 400 -11.25 -1.49 8.80
CA ALA A 400 -11.81 -1.87 10.10
C ALA A 400 -13.05 -1.02 10.45
N GLU A 401 -12.94 0.30 10.34
CA GLU A 401 -14.10 1.18 10.58
C GLU A 401 -15.23 0.93 9.58
N MET A 402 -14.89 0.63 8.32
CA MET A 402 -15.89 0.25 7.33
C MET A 402 -16.58 -1.07 7.68
N HIS A 403 -15.83 -2.07 8.16
CA HIS A 403 -16.38 -3.34 8.61
C HIS A 403 -17.36 -3.16 9.77
N ASP A 404 -16.95 -2.41 10.80
CA ASP A 404 -17.79 -2.10 11.96
C ASP A 404 -19.06 -1.35 11.54
N LEU A 405 -18.94 -0.38 10.62
CA LEU A 405 -20.08 0.37 10.09
C LEU A 405 -21.03 -0.51 9.28
N LYS A 406 -20.52 -1.45 8.46
CA LYS A 406 -21.35 -2.41 7.74
C LYS A 406 -22.08 -3.36 8.69
N ILE A 407 -21.45 -3.82 9.77
CA ILE A 407 -22.11 -4.60 10.81
C ILE A 407 -23.24 -3.78 11.47
N ALA A 408 -22.98 -2.52 11.80
CA ALA A 408 -23.99 -1.64 12.38
C ALA A 408 -25.17 -1.42 11.41
N LEU A 409 -24.90 -1.18 10.12
CA LEU A 409 -25.90 -1.03 9.07
C LEU A 409 -26.80 -2.26 8.96
N GLN A 410 -26.20 -3.46 8.91
CA GLN A 410 -26.93 -4.73 8.86
C GLN A 410 -27.82 -4.93 10.08
N LYS A 411 -27.31 -4.65 11.29
CA LYS A 411 -28.08 -4.74 12.54
C LYS A 411 -29.26 -3.77 12.57
N SER A 412 -29.12 -2.59 11.97
CA SER A 412 -30.21 -1.60 11.85
C SER A 412 -31.25 -1.96 10.80
N GLN A 413 -31.01 -2.98 9.96
CA GLN A 413 -31.89 -3.41 8.86
C GLN A 413 -32.20 -2.31 7.83
N LEU A 414 -31.37 -1.27 7.76
CA LEU A 414 -31.49 -0.20 6.76
C LEU A 414 -30.84 -0.67 5.46
N LYS A 415 -31.31 -0.16 4.31
CA LYS A 415 -30.72 -0.52 3.01
C LYS A 415 -29.53 0.36 2.68
N SER A 416 -29.62 1.64 3.04
CA SER A 416 -28.57 2.60 2.72
C SER A 416 -28.52 3.77 3.69
N ILE A 417 -27.31 4.30 3.90
CA ILE A 417 -27.07 5.43 4.79
C ILE A 417 -26.13 6.45 4.15
N TRP A 418 -26.30 7.73 4.50
CA TRP A 418 -25.41 8.79 4.05
C TRP A 418 -24.05 8.75 4.76
N LEU A 419 -22.99 9.07 4.01
CA LEU A 419 -21.62 9.28 4.50
C LEU A 419 -21.16 10.73 4.33
N ASN A 420 -20.17 11.15 5.11
CA ASN A 420 -19.50 12.44 4.94
C ASN A 420 -18.49 12.42 3.79
N TYR A 421 -18.98 12.21 2.58
CA TYR A 421 -18.15 12.20 1.37
C TYR A 421 -18.99 12.61 0.16
N ALA A 422 -18.49 13.56 -0.63
CA ALA A 422 -19.18 14.06 -1.81
C ALA A 422 -18.18 14.60 -2.85
N LEU A 423 -18.65 14.73 -4.09
CA LEU A 423 -17.89 15.33 -5.18
C LEU A 423 -17.83 16.84 -4.99
N ASN A 424 -16.63 17.42 -4.99
CA ASN A 424 -16.45 18.87 -4.96
C ASN A 424 -16.58 19.50 -6.35
N GLN A 425 -16.55 20.83 -6.42
CA GLN A 425 -16.66 21.60 -7.67
C GLN A 425 -15.53 21.32 -8.67
N LYS A 426 -14.41 20.73 -8.23
CA LYS A 426 -13.27 20.33 -9.07
C LYS A 426 -13.37 18.87 -9.52
N GLY A 427 -14.48 18.20 -9.25
CA GLY A 427 -14.67 16.79 -9.59
C GLY A 427 -13.83 15.82 -8.74
N LYS A 428 -13.36 16.24 -7.56
CA LYS A 428 -12.66 15.36 -6.62
C LYS A 428 -13.56 15.00 -5.45
N TRP A 429 -13.54 13.73 -5.05
CA TRP A 429 -14.26 13.30 -3.86
C TRP A 429 -13.50 13.76 -2.62
N GLN A 430 -14.23 14.25 -1.61
CA GLN A 430 -13.64 14.69 -0.36
C GLN A 430 -14.64 14.63 0.80
N ALA A 431 -14.13 14.50 2.02
CA ALA A 431 -14.93 14.71 3.21
C ALA A 431 -15.19 16.20 3.41
N PHE A 432 -16.42 16.57 3.80
CA PHE A 432 -16.79 17.97 3.94
C PHE A 432 -16.51 18.47 5.35
N LYS A 433 -15.85 19.62 5.45
CA LYS A 433 -15.79 20.40 6.68
C LYS A 433 -17.17 21.02 6.91
N GLN A 434 -17.82 20.57 7.97
CA GLN A 434 -19.21 20.92 8.29
C GLN A 434 -19.35 22.44 8.51
N GLY A 435 -20.35 23.06 7.86
CA GLY A 435 -20.60 24.51 7.88
C GLY A 435 -20.41 25.23 6.55
N SER A 436 -19.91 24.54 5.52
CA SER A 436 -19.88 25.06 4.14
C SER A 436 -21.18 24.67 3.41
N SER A 437 -22.01 25.66 3.09
CA SER A 437 -23.20 25.45 2.26
C SER A 437 -22.76 25.07 0.84
N HIS A 438 -23.36 24.03 0.26
CA HIS A 438 -23.36 23.86 -1.19
C HIS A 438 -24.17 25.02 -1.79
N GLY A 439 -23.47 25.94 -2.45
CA GLY A 439 -24.04 26.92 -3.37
C GLY A 439 -23.86 26.43 -4.80
#